data_AF-A0A7X8K7I3-F1
#
_entry.id   AF-A0A7X8K7I3-F1
#
_cell.length_a   1.000
_cell.length_b   1.000
_cell.length_c   1.000
_cell.angle_alpha   90.00
_cell.angle_beta   90.00
_cell.angle_gamma   90.00
#
_symmetry.space_group_name_H-M   'P 1'
#
loop_
_entity.id
_entity.type
_entity.pdbx_description
1 polymer ?
#
loop_
_entity_poly.entity_id
_entity_poly.type
_entity_poly.pdbx_seq_one_letter_code
_entity_poly.pdbx_strand_id
1 'polypeptide(L)'
;MSEGKAALVPIDGCLLEKTEIVFTAGDSVFDVFRRVLRENNIHFEYVDARLYGSVYIEGIGNLYEFDCGPQSGWMFSVNGIYPGLGCSKYTLADRDIIVFNYTCNLGEDLGVKLEE
;
A
#
# COMPACT_ATOMS: atom_id res chain seq x y z
N MET A 1 11.36 -14.99 2.96
CA MET A 1 10.16 -14.98 2.11
C MET A 1 9.45 -16.33 2.24
N SER A 2 8.14 -16.35 2.43
CA SER A 2 7.31 -17.56 2.46
C SER A 2 7.40 -18.32 1.14
N GLU A 3 7.21 -19.63 1.20
CA GLU A 3 7.31 -20.51 0.05
C GLU A 3 6.36 -20.07 -1.09
N GLY A 4 6.86 -20.10 -2.34
CA GLY A 4 6.08 -19.76 -3.54
C GLY A 4 5.82 -18.27 -3.78
N LYS A 5 6.00 -17.38 -2.78
CA LYS A 5 5.70 -15.95 -2.93
C LYS A 5 6.61 -15.22 -3.90
N ALA A 6 7.87 -15.65 -4.00
CA ALA A 6 8.84 -15.03 -4.93
C ALA A 6 8.38 -15.09 -6.39
N ALA A 7 7.63 -16.12 -6.78
CA ALA A 7 7.10 -16.27 -8.15
C ALA A 7 5.92 -15.34 -8.45
N LEU A 8 5.32 -14.73 -7.42
CA LEU A 8 4.19 -13.80 -7.55
C LEU A 8 4.67 -12.36 -7.75
N VAL A 9 5.92 -12.08 -7.41
CA VAL A 9 6.51 -10.74 -7.54
C VAL A 9 7.18 -10.63 -8.91
N PRO A 10 6.82 -9.62 -9.72
CA PRO A 10 7.49 -9.34 -10.98
C PRO A 10 9.01 -9.15 -10.80
N ILE A 11 9.79 -9.43 -11.84
CA ILE A 11 11.26 -9.31 -11.82
C ILE A 11 11.73 -7.90 -11.45
N ASP A 12 10.99 -6.88 -11.87
CA ASP A 12 11.25 -5.47 -11.57
C ASP A 12 10.59 -5.00 -10.26
N GLY A 13 9.86 -5.89 -9.57
CA GLY A 13 9.15 -5.59 -8.33
C GLY A 13 7.89 -4.73 -8.48
N CYS A 14 7.45 -4.43 -9.71
CA CYS A 14 6.35 -3.50 -9.95
C CYS A 14 5.03 -4.25 -10.22
N LEU A 15 4.11 -4.25 -9.25
CA LEU A 15 2.77 -4.85 -9.41
C LEU A 15 1.84 -3.99 -10.30
N LEU A 16 2.03 -2.67 -10.29
CA LEU A 16 1.24 -1.72 -11.05
C LEU A 16 2.12 -0.53 -11.43
N GLU A 17 2.24 -0.27 -12.73
CA GLU A 17 2.96 0.89 -13.22
C GLU A 17 2.27 2.20 -12.84
N LYS A 18 3.02 3.30 -12.88
CA LYS A 18 2.48 4.64 -12.62
C LYS A 18 1.27 4.91 -13.52
N THR A 19 0.12 5.13 -12.89
CA THR A 19 -1.14 5.36 -13.59
C THR A 19 -1.73 6.70 -13.15
N GLU A 20 -2.18 7.50 -14.11
CA GLU A 20 -2.93 8.73 -13.83
C GLU A 20 -4.42 8.41 -13.75
N ILE A 21 -5.07 8.86 -12.68
CA ILE A 21 -6.48 8.55 -12.40
C ILE A 21 -7.23 9.83 -12.06
N VAL A 22 -8.50 9.88 -12.44
CA VAL A 22 -9.43 10.93 -12.01
C VAL A 22 -10.13 10.45 -10.74
N PHE A 23 -10.21 11.29 -9.72
CA PHE A 23 -10.91 11.01 -8.46
C PHE A 23 -11.98 12.07 -8.18
N THR A 24 -12.91 11.74 -7.29
CA THR A 24 -13.94 12.66 -6.84
C THR A 24 -13.45 13.42 -5.62
N ALA A 25 -13.78 14.71 -5.52
CA ALA A 25 -13.46 15.49 -4.32
C ALA A 25 -14.01 14.79 -3.06
N GLY A 26 -13.12 14.54 -2.09
CA GLY A 26 -13.43 13.80 -0.88
C GLY A 26 -13.03 12.31 -0.91
N ASP A 27 -12.64 11.76 -2.06
CA ASP A 27 -12.11 10.39 -2.14
C ASP A 27 -10.85 10.26 -1.26
N SER A 28 -10.77 9.16 -0.52
CA SER A 28 -9.56 8.80 0.23
C SER A 28 -8.55 8.06 -0.65
N VAL A 29 -7.31 7.94 -0.17
CA VAL A 29 -6.31 7.05 -0.78
C VAL A 29 -6.87 5.63 -0.92
N PHE A 30 -7.61 5.14 0.09
CA PHE A 30 -8.20 3.80 0.06
C PHE A 30 -9.28 3.64 -1.01
N ASP A 31 -10.12 4.67 -1.25
CA ASP A 31 -11.18 4.62 -2.26
C ASP A 31 -10.60 4.46 -3.67
N VAL A 32 -9.59 5.29 -3.98
CA VAL A 32 -8.85 5.21 -5.24
C VAL A 32 -8.10 3.90 -5.35
N PHE A 33 -7.36 3.49 -4.31
CA PHE A 33 -6.61 2.24 -4.28
C PHE A 33 -7.49 1.03 -4.66
N ARG A 34 -8.63 0.88 -3.98
CA ARG A 34 -9.57 -0.21 -4.23
C ARG A 34 -10.08 -0.20 -5.67
N ARG A 35 -10.43 0.98 -6.19
CA ARG A 35 -10.95 1.12 -7.55
C ARG A 35 -9.90 0.71 -8.58
N VAL A 36 -8.69 1.26 -8.46
CA VAL A 36 -7.58 1.03 -9.39
C VAL A 36 -7.16 -0.43 -9.41
N LEU A 37 -7.00 -1.09 -8.25
CA LEU A 37 -6.62 -2.50 -8.22
C LEU A 37 -7.70 -3.41 -8.82
N ARG A 38 -8.98 -3.09 -8.59
CA ARG A 38 -10.11 -3.82 -9.21
C ARG A 38 -10.09 -3.68 -10.73
N GLU A 39 -9.89 -2.47 -11.24
CA GLU A 39 -9.82 -2.20 -12.68
C GLU A 39 -8.63 -2.92 -13.35
N ASN A 40 -7.53 -3.11 -12.62
CA ASN A 40 -6.34 -3.81 -13.09
C ASN A 40 -6.33 -5.32 -12.77
N ASN A 41 -7.40 -5.87 -12.20
CA ASN A 41 -7.50 -7.27 -11.77
C ASN A 41 -6.37 -7.71 -10.81
N ILE A 42 -5.88 -6.79 -9.98
CA ILE A 42 -4.88 -7.07 -8.96
C ILE A 42 -5.61 -7.45 -7.67
N HIS A 43 -5.33 -8.65 -7.17
CA HIS A 43 -5.86 -9.12 -5.89
C HIS A 43 -5.37 -8.24 -4.75
N PHE A 44 -6.22 -7.95 -3.78
CA PHE A 44 -5.83 -7.27 -2.54
C PHE A 44 -6.76 -7.66 -1.40
N GLU A 45 -6.23 -7.61 -0.18
CA GLU A 45 -6.95 -7.87 1.05
C GLU A 45 -6.68 -6.77 2.06
N TYR A 46 -7.70 -6.49 2.88
CA TYR A 46 -7.65 -5.45 3.88
C TYR A 46 -8.59 -5.79 5.03
N VAL A 47 -8.24 -5.29 6.21
CA VAL A 47 -9.07 -5.36 7.41
C VAL A 47 -9.51 -3.97 7.83
N ASP A 48 -10.78 -3.85 8.21
CA ASP A 48 -11.30 -2.66 8.88
C ASP A 48 -10.80 -2.67 10.33
N ALA A 49 -9.69 -1.98 10.57
CA ALA A 49 -9.08 -1.91 11.88
C ALA A 49 -9.81 -0.86 12.73
N ARG A 50 -11.05 -1.20 13.13
CA ARG A 50 -11.97 -0.33 13.89
C ARG A 50 -11.33 0.33 15.11
N LEU A 51 -10.42 -0.38 15.77
CA LEU A 51 -9.68 0.12 16.94
C LEU A 51 -8.81 1.34 16.62
N TYR A 52 -8.26 1.40 15.40
CA TYR A 52 -7.42 2.50 14.92
C TYR A 52 -8.20 3.48 14.03
N GLY A 53 -9.47 3.17 13.75
CA GLY A 53 -10.39 3.97 12.93
C GLY A 53 -9.94 4.08 11.46
N SER A 54 -9.13 3.13 10.97
CA SER A 54 -8.64 3.13 9.60
C SER A 54 -8.57 1.72 9.01
N VAL A 55 -8.46 1.66 7.69
CA VAL A 55 -8.20 0.41 6.97
C VAL A 55 -6.70 0.08 6.98
N TYR A 56 -6.39 -1.19 7.22
CA TYR A 56 -5.06 -1.76 7.08
C TYR A 56 -5.03 -2.72 5.88
N ILE A 57 -4.03 -2.56 5.00
CA ILE A 57 -3.86 -3.40 3.81
C ILE A 57 -2.98 -4.60 4.18
N GLU A 58 -3.58 -5.79 4.21
CA GLU A 58 -2.91 -7.03 4.60
C GLU A 58 -2.15 -7.63 3.41
N GLY A 59 -2.60 -7.42 2.18
CA GLY A 59 -1.94 -7.96 1.00
C GLY A 59 -2.31 -7.30 -0.31
N ILE A 60 -1.38 -7.33 -1.26
CA ILE A 60 -1.53 -6.87 -2.65
C ILE A 60 -0.83 -7.87 -3.55
N GLY A 61 -1.48 -8.29 -4.64
CA GLY A 61 -0.91 -9.24 -5.59
C GLY A 61 -0.56 -10.60 -4.96
N ASN A 62 -1.31 -11.04 -3.96
CA ASN A 62 -1.03 -12.25 -3.15
C ASN A 62 0.28 -12.22 -2.34
N LEU A 63 0.93 -11.06 -2.22
CA LEU A 63 2.02 -10.81 -1.28
C LEU A 63 1.44 -10.12 -0.04
N TYR A 64 1.52 -10.78 1.10
CA TYR A 64 0.89 -10.36 2.35
C TYR A 64 1.91 -9.82 3.34
N GLU A 65 1.43 -9.15 4.38
CA GLU A 65 2.23 -8.94 5.58
C GLU A 65 2.81 -10.26 6.09
N PHE A 66 3.95 -10.16 6.73
CA PHE A 66 4.74 -11.28 7.24
C PHE A 66 5.33 -12.25 6.21
N ASP A 67 4.97 -12.15 4.92
CA ASP A 67 5.54 -13.03 3.89
C ASP A 67 7.05 -12.89 3.72
N CYS A 68 7.66 -11.75 4.07
CA CYS A 68 9.12 -11.58 4.08
C CYS A 68 9.73 -11.50 5.48
N GLY A 69 8.99 -11.91 6.52
CA GLY A 69 9.44 -11.91 7.91
C GLY A 69 8.52 -11.07 8.80
N PRO A 70 8.66 -11.13 10.14
CA PRO A 70 7.71 -10.51 11.08
C PRO A 70 7.59 -8.98 10.95
N GLN A 71 8.50 -8.34 10.23
CA GLN A 71 8.56 -6.90 10.00
C GLN A 71 8.14 -6.49 8.59
N SER A 72 7.71 -7.45 7.76
CA SER A 72 7.32 -7.18 6.38
C SER A 72 5.85 -6.82 6.25
N GLY A 73 5.52 -5.89 5.37
CA GLY A 73 4.15 -5.45 5.13
C GLY A 73 4.04 -4.34 4.10
N TRP A 74 2.82 -3.87 3.87
CA TRP A 74 2.52 -2.80 2.91
C TRP A 74 2.49 -1.44 3.60
N MET A 75 3.26 -0.51 3.04
CA MET A 75 3.28 0.90 3.47
C MET A 75 2.89 1.78 2.30
N PHE A 76 2.11 2.83 2.55
CA PHE A 76 1.79 3.82 1.53
C PHE A 76 2.47 5.15 1.84
N SER A 77 2.86 5.85 0.78
CA SER A 77 3.34 7.21 0.82
C SER A 77 2.51 8.09 -0.09
N VAL A 78 2.43 9.38 0.26
CA VAL A 78 1.85 10.43 -0.58
C VAL A 78 2.91 11.49 -0.80
N ASN A 79 3.25 11.76 -2.07
CA ASN A 79 4.32 12.68 -2.46
C ASN A 79 5.67 12.33 -1.81
N GLY A 80 5.94 11.03 -1.63
CA GLY A 80 7.16 10.52 -0.99
C GLY A 80 7.19 10.60 0.54
N ILE A 81 6.11 11.04 1.17
CA ILE A 81 5.99 11.13 2.63
C ILE A 81 5.06 10.03 3.13
N TYR A 82 5.45 9.35 4.21
CA TYR A 82 4.63 8.33 4.88
C TYR A 82 3.80 9.01 5.97
N PRO A 83 2.47 9.16 5.80
CA PRO A 83 1.68 10.13 6.57
C PRO A 83 1.36 9.69 8.02
N GLY A 84 1.83 8.54 8.49
CA GLY A 84 1.59 8.07 9.87
C GLY A 84 0.11 7.81 10.21
N LEU A 85 -0.78 7.88 9.23
CA LEU A 85 -2.22 7.62 9.35
C LEU A 85 -2.64 6.59 8.30
N GLY A 86 -3.69 5.82 8.57
CA GLY A 86 -4.16 4.79 7.63
C GLY A 86 -4.74 5.37 6.34
N CYS A 87 -4.57 4.66 5.22
CA CYS A 87 -4.93 5.14 3.88
C CYS A 87 -6.39 5.59 3.71
N SER A 88 -7.32 5.04 4.50
CA SER A 88 -8.73 5.46 4.48
C SER A 88 -8.99 6.82 5.13
N LYS A 89 -8.03 7.38 5.86
CA LYS A 89 -8.12 8.69 6.51
C LYS A 89 -7.46 9.82 5.71
N TYR A 90 -6.67 9.49 4.69
CA TYR A 90 -6.02 10.49 3.86
C TYR A 90 -6.96 10.89 2.72
N THR A 91 -7.50 12.10 2.75
CA THR A 91 -8.28 12.68 1.64
C THR A 91 -7.33 13.21 0.57
N LEU A 92 -7.58 12.82 -0.68
CA LEU A 92 -6.71 13.17 -1.79
C LEU A 92 -6.81 14.65 -2.18
N ALA A 93 -5.66 15.21 -2.55
CA ALA A 93 -5.54 16.48 -3.23
C ALA A 93 -5.13 16.28 -4.69
N ASP A 94 -5.44 17.29 -5.53
CA ASP A 94 -5.02 17.26 -6.93
C ASP A 94 -3.49 17.11 -7.03
N ARG A 95 -3.04 16.27 -7.97
CA ARG A 95 -1.63 15.92 -8.22
C ARG A 95 -0.92 15.13 -7.11
N ASP A 96 -1.63 14.61 -6.11
CA ASP A 96 -1.04 13.68 -5.16
C ASP A 96 -0.47 12.44 -5.88
N ILE A 97 0.76 12.09 -5.55
CA ILE A 97 1.42 10.86 -6.02
C ILE A 97 1.37 9.84 -4.89
N ILE A 98 0.56 8.79 -5.08
CA ILE A 98 0.40 7.70 -4.11
C ILE A 98 1.30 6.55 -4.53
N VAL A 99 2.07 6.00 -3.59
CA VAL A 99 2.88 4.79 -3.82
C VAL A 99 2.66 3.82 -2.68
N PHE A 100 2.28 2.58 -3.01
CA PHE A 100 2.27 1.45 -2.08
C PHE A 100 3.55 0.64 -2.27
N ASN A 101 4.37 0.55 -1.23
CA ASN A 101 5.63 -0.14 -1.20
C ASN A 101 5.54 -1.33 -0.23
N TYR A 102 6.15 -2.45 -0.62
CA TYR A 102 6.33 -3.58 0.28
C TYR A 102 7.66 -3.43 1.01
N THR A 103 7.63 -3.41 2.33
CA THR A 103 8.83 -3.43 3.17
C THR A 103 9.09 -4.83 3.68
N CYS A 104 10.36 -5.17 3.87
CA CYS A 104 10.81 -6.34 4.63
C CYS A 104 11.33 -5.98 6.04
N ASN A 105 11.41 -4.69 6.39
CA ASN A 105 12.05 -4.18 7.60
C ASN A 105 11.37 -2.91 8.15
N LEU A 106 10.05 -2.95 8.40
CA LEU A 106 9.27 -1.83 8.98
C LEU A 106 9.47 -0.44 8.33
N GLY A 107 9.83 -0.43 7.05
CA GLY A 107 10.10 0.79 6.27
C GLY A 107 11.53 1.31 6.33
N GLU A 108 12.42 0.74 7.15
CA GLU A 108 13.84 1.14 7.15
C GLU A 108 14.48 0.91 5.78
N ASP A 109 14.12 -0.18 5.11
CA ASP A 109 14.52 -0.51 3.73
C ASP A 109 13.92 0.43 2.67
N LEU A 110 12.87 1.16 3.04
CA LEU A 110 12.25 2.22 2.23
C LEU A 110 12.77 3.61 2.61
N GLY A 111 13.72 3.71 3.55
CA GLY A 111 14.26 4.98 4.05
C GLY A 111 13.31 5.72 4.99
N VAL A 112 12.29 5.05 5.52
CA VAL A 112 11.38 5.60 6.53
C VAL A 112 12.13 5.68 7.85
N LYS A 113 12.29 6.90 8.37
CA LYS A 113 12.72 7.12 9.75
C LYS A 113 11.47 7.12 10.62
N LEU A 114 11.26 6.04 11.35
CA LEU A 114 10.32 6.09 12.48
C LEU A 114 10.95 7.04 13.51
N GLU A 115 10.34 8.20 13.73
CA GLU A 115 10.78 9.09 14.81
C GLU A 115 10.50 8.37 16.15
N GLU A 116 11.53 8.26 16.99
CA GLU A 116 11.49 7.66 18.34
C GLU A 116 10.68 8.50 19.34
#